data_AF-A0A6G1IUC5-F1
#
_entry.id   AF-A0A6G1IUC5-F1
#
_cell.length_a   1.000
_cell.length_b   1.000
_cell.length_c   1.000
_cell.angle_alpha   90.00
_cell.angle_beta   90.00
_cell.angle_gamma   90.00
#
_symmetry.space_group_name_H-M   'P 1'
#
loop_
_entity.id
_entity.type
_entity.pdbx_description
1 polymer ?
#
loop_
_entity_poly.entity_id
_entity_poly.type
_entity_poly.pdbx_seq_one_letter_code
_entity_poly.pdbx_strand_id
1 'polypeptide(L)'
;MFDSPEGPIRCELKAFLRATVPPYQALSYMWGQPSPTFKIFINGRTFTVRKNLYDFLLAARRNSWISTWIWIDQLCINQENLSERASQVQDMGTTYEDAEEVLIWLGHHGWIGDVAIEKMRNEIFSTHEWNEVDPDGDVHHAIMSNPYWTRMWIAQEIHLARRICILC
;
A
#
# COMPACT_ATOMS: atom_id res chain seq x y z
N MET A 1 6.16 12.71 9.07
CA MET A 1 6.53 13.99 8.42
C MET A 1 7.83 13.75 7.65
N PHE A 2 7.83 13.91 6.32
CA PHE A 2 9.01 13.62 5.50
C PHE A 2 9.91 14.88 5.40
N ASP A 3 11.15 14.79 5.87
CA ASP A 3 12.17 15.84 5.68
C ASP A 3 12.75 15.75 4.25
N SER A 4 12.55 16.80 3.44
CA SER A 4 13.05 16.99 2.06
C SER A 4 12.54 16.00 0.98
N PRO A 5 12.11 16.49 -0.20
CA PRO A 5 11.63 15.64 -1.31
C PRO A 5 12.71 14.72 -1.91
N GLU A 6 13.99 15.04 -1.70
CA GLU A 6 15.14 14.24 -2.20
C GLU A 6 15.93 13.55 -1.08
N GLY A 7 15.52 13.75 0.18
CA GLY A 7 16.18 13.14 1.33
C GLY A 7 15.93 11.62 1.45
N PRO A 8 16.69 10.93 2.31
CA PRO A 8 16.40 9.53 2.64
C PRO A 8 14.99 9.41 3.24
N ILE A 9 14.30 8.28 2.96
CA ILE A 9 13.00 8.03 3.58
C ILE A 9 13.17 7.88 5.08
N ARG A 10 12.41 8.69 5.84
CA ARG A 10 12.37 8.69 7.30
C ARG A 10 10.93 8.55 7.76
N CYS A 11 10.68 7.61 8.65
CA CYS A 11 9.37 7.30 9.20
C CYS A 11 9.43 7.19 10.72
N GLU A 12 8.29 7.41 11.37
CA GLU A 12 8.05 7.05 12.77
C GLU A 12 7.21 5.77 12.81
N LEU A 13 7.59 4.83 13.68
CA LEU A 13 6.81 3.63 13.96
C LEU A 13 6.33 3.67 15.41
N LYS A 14 5.02 3.60 15.60
CA LYS A 14 4.38 3.64 16.91
C LYS A 14 3.35 2.52 17.03
N ALA A 15 3.38 1.84 18.17
CA ALA A 15 2.38 0.83 18.51
C ALA A 15 1.17 1.50 19.17
N PHE A 16 -0.02 1.05 18.80
CA PHE A 16 -1.29 1.49 19.36
C PHE A 16 -2.10 0.27 19.80
N LEU A 17 -2.92 0.42 20.84
CA LEU A 17 -3.97 -0.54 21.14
C LEU A 17 -5.08 -0.39 20.11
N ARG A 18 -5.65 -1.51 19.65
CA ARG A 18 -6.75 -1.49 18.65
C ARG A 18 -7.91 -0.60 19.08
N ALA A 19 -8.30 -0.65 20.36
CA ALA A 19 -9.40 0.16 20.90
C ALA A 19 -9.14 1.68 20.88
N THR A 20 -7.88 2.12 20.72
CA THR A 20 -7.48 3.53 20.77
C THR A 20 -6.59 3.90 19.59
N VAL A 21 -6.60 3.10 18.51
CA VAL A 21 -5.79 3.38 17.33
C VAL A 21 -6.34 4.65 16.67
N PRO A 22 -5.49 5.64 16.33
CA PRO A 22 -5.95 6.77 15.55
C PRO A 22 -6.37 6.31 14.15
N PRO A 23 -7.13 7.14 13.42
CA PRO A 23 -7.39 6.93 12.00
C PRO A 23 -6.12 6.59 11.21
N TYR A 24 -6.19 5.56 10.37
CA TYR A 24 -5.06 5.10 9.58
C TYR A 24 -5.47 4.55 8.22
N GLN A 25 -4.55 4.64 7.26
CA GLN A 25 -4.60 3.95 5.98
C GLN A 25 -3.88 2.59 6.11
N ALA A 26 -4.25 1.60 5.30
CA ALA A 26 -3.51 0.34 5.19
C ALA A 26 -2.93 0.18 3.78
N LEU A 27 -1.69 -0.29 3.67
CA LEU A 27 -1.09 -0.63 2.39
C LEU A 27 -1.40 -2.08 2.01
N SER A 28 -1.92 -2.28 0.82
CA SER A 28 -2.01 -3.58 0.16
C SER A 28 -1.08 -3.59 -1.05
N TYR A 29 -0.09 -4.47 -1.05
CA TYR A 29 0.92 -4.51 -2.11
C TYR A 29 1.62 -5.87 -2.17
N MET A 30 2.31 -6.13 -3.27
CA MET A 30 3.21 -7.28 -3.39
C MET A 30 4.58 -6.96 -2.80
N TRP A 31 5.13 -7.82 -1.94
CA TRP A 31 6.48 -7.61 -1.42
C TRP A 31 7.55 -7.59 -2.52
N GLY A 32 7.32 -8.29 -3.63
CA GLY A 32 8.26 -8.41 -4.73
C GLY A 32 9.49 -9.26 -4.38
N GLN A 33 10.50 -9.18 -5.25
CA GLN A 33 11.75 -9.93 -5.10
C GLN A 33 12.52 -9.54 -3.83
N PRO A 34 13.21 -10.48 -3.17
CA PRO A 34 13.95 -10.21 -1.93
C PRO A 34 15.17 -9.30 -2.13
N SER A 35 15.65 -9.16 -3.37
CA SER A 35 16.75 -8.27 -3.74
C SER A 35 16.46 -7.53 -5.06
N PRO A 36 17.02 -6.32 -5.27
CA PRO A 36 17.80 -5.54 -4.32
C PRO A 36 16.96 -4.98 -3.15
N THR A 37 17.63 -4.66 -2.03
CA THR A 37 17.02 -3.99 -0.87
C THR A 37 17.49 -2.55 -0.76
N PHE A 38 16.65 -1.71 -0.16
CA PHE A 38 16.85 -0.28 -0.02
C PHE A 38 16.76 0.13 1.44
N LYS A 39 17.58 1.11 1.83
CA LYS A 39 17.64 1.59 3.21
C LYS A 39 16.62 2.70 3.44
N ILE A 40 15.90 2.59 4.55
CA ILE A 40 15.06 3.64 5.12
C ILE A 40 15.41 3.82 6.59
N PHE A 41 14.91 4.88 7.21
CA PHE A 41 15.10 5.14 8.63
C PHE A 41 13.77 5.09 9.36
N ILE A 42 13.68 4.26 10.39
CA ILE A 42 12.50 4.14 11.26
C ILE A 42 12.93 4.46 12.68
N ASN A 43 12.31 5.47 13.31
CA ASN A 43 12.68 5.92 14.65
C ASN A 43 14.20 6.18 14.81
N GLY A 44 14.82 6.74 13.76
CA GLY A 44 16.26 7.03 13.70
C GLY A 44 17.17 5.82 13.46
N ARG A 45 16.63 4.59 13.34
CA ARG A 45 17.41 3.36 13.06
C ARG A 45 17.29 2.96 11.60
N THR A 46 18.36 2.38 11.06
CA THR A 46 18.37 1.86 9.68
C THR A 46 17.50 0.61 9.59
N PHE A 47 16.62 0.58 8.59
CA PHE A 47 15.81 -0.58 8.22
C PHE A 47 15.94 -0.84 6.72
N THR A 48 15.81 -2.09 6.29
CA THR A 48 15.88 -2.47 4.87
C THR A 48 14.54 -2.94 4.37
N VAL A 49 14.10 -2.37 3.25
CA VAL A 49 12.87 -2.75 2.56
C VAL A 49 13.17 -3.26 1.16
N ARG A 50 12.24 -4.02 0.58
CA ARG A 50 12.34 -4.47 -0.81
C ARG A 50 12.02 -3.34 -1.78
N LYS A 51 12.43 -3.50 -3.04
CA LYS A 51 12.22 -2.50 -4.10
C LYS A 51 10.78 -2.00 -4.16
N ASN A 52 9.79 -2.90 -4.17
CA ASN A 52 8.40 -2.48 -4.39
C ASN A 52 7.87 -1.57 -3.27
N LEU A 53 8.21 -1.86 -2.00
CA LEU A 53 7.84 -0.98 -0.89
C LEU A 53 8.61 0.34 -0.95
N TYR A 54 9.89 0.30 -1.32
CA TYR A 54 10.69 1.51 -1.47
C TYR A 54 10.14 2.45 -2.54
N ASP A 55 9.75 1.91 -3.70
CA ASP A 55 9.13 2.68 -4.79
C ASP A 55 7.81 3.30 -4.33
N PHE A 56 6.94 2.54 -3.64
CA PHE A 56 5.72 3.07 -3.04
C PHE A 56 6.01 4.24 -2.11
N LEU A 57 6.95 4.10 -1.17
CA LEU A 57 7.28 5.16 -0.21
C LEU A 57 7.82 6.43 -0.89
N LEU A 58 8.51 6.29 -2.02
CA LEU A 58 8.94 7.43 -2.83
C LEU A 58 7.75 8.11 -3.52
N ALA A 59 6.90 7.34 -4.19
CA ALA A 59 5.76 7.85 -4.93
C ALA A 59 4.73 8.49 -3.97
N ALA A 60 4.43 7.82 -2.86
CA ALA A 60 3.55 8.32 -1.81
C ALA A 60 4.03 9.64 -1.20
N ARG A 61 5.35 9.83 -1.06
CA ARG A 61 5.92 11.10 -0.60
C ARG A 61 5.80 12.21 -1.64
N ARG A 62 6.01 11.91 -2.93
CA ARG A 62 5.93 12.90 -4.02
C ARG A 62 4.50 13.40 -4.22
N ASN A 63 3.55 12.47 -4.16
CA ASN A 63 2.16 12.74 -4.45
C ASN A 63 1.29 12.95 -3.19
N SER A 64 1.89 12.89 -2.00
CA SER A 64 1.21 13.08 -0.72
C SER A 64 0.03 12.11 -0.48
N TRP A 65 0.14 10.86 -0.94
CA TRP A 65 -0.92 9.84 -0.79
C TRP A 65 -1.15 9.40 0.65
N ILE A 66 -0.12 9.52 1.49
CA ILE A 66 -0.21 9.19 2.92
C ILE A 66 -0.65 10.45 3.67
N SER A 67 -1.93 10.51 4.01
CA SER A 67 -2.56 11.67 4.67
C SER A 67 -2.64 11.52 6.19
N THR A 68 -2.48 10.30 6.72
CA THR A 68 -2.51 9.97 8.16
C THR A 68 -1.49 8.86 8.49
N TRP A 69 -1.63 8.16 9.62
CA TRP A 69 -0.88 6.94 9.92
C TRP A 69 -1.11 5.90 8.83
N ILE A 70 -0.07 5.14 8.47
CA ILE A 70 -0.19 4.03 7.53
C ILE A 70 0.30 2.74 8.16
N TRP A 71 -0.51 1.70 8.05
CA TRP A 71 -0.14 0.34 8.40
C TRP A 71 0.47 -0.36 7.19
N ILE A 72 1.67 -0.91 7.37
CA ILE A 72 2.43 -1.63 6.34
C ILE A 72 2.95 -2.92 6.98
N ASP A 73 2.49 -4.08 6.53
CA ASP A 73 2.80 -5.39 7.11
C ASP A 73 4.31 -5.63 7.34
N GLN A 74 5.15 -5.29 6.36
CA GLN A 74 6.61 -5.44 6.42
C GLN A 74 7.26 -4.57 7.51
N LEU A 75 6.61 -3.47 7.92
CA LEU A 75 7.14 -2.54 8.92
C LEU A 75 6.46 -2.67 10.29
N CYS A 76 5.16 -2.92 10.31
CA CYS A 76 4.34 -2.94 11.52
C CYS A 76 4.31 -4.31 12.21
N ILE A 77 4.57 -5.40 11.48
CA ILE A 77 4.67 -6.75 12.05
C ILE A 77 6.15 -7.08 12.26
N ASN A 78 6.50 -7.58 13.45
CA ASN A 78 7.83 -8.12 13.66
C ASN A 78 8.02 -9.43 12.89
N GLN A 79 8.71 -9.35 11.77
CA GLN A 79 8.93 -10.47 10.86
C GLN A 79 9.81 -11.58 11.46
N GLU A 80 10.61 -11.26 12.49
CA GLU A 80 11.50 -12.19 13.17
C GLU A 80 10.79 -12.99 14.27
N ASN A 81 9.68 -12.47 14.80
CA ASN A 81 8.87 -13.15 15.81
C ASN A 81 7.77 -13.97 15.14
N LEU A 82 8.00 -15.27 14.95
CA LEU A 82 7.06 -16.17 14.28
C LEU A 82 5.69 -16.24 14.96
N SER A 83 5.64 -16.15 16.30
CA SER A 83 4.39 -16.21 17.07
C SER A 83 3.56 -14.96 16.86
N GLU A 84 4.19 -13.79 16.99
CA GLU A 84 3.55 -12.50 16.70
C GLU A 84 3.11 -12.44 15.24
N ARG A 85 3.97 -12.81 14.31
CA ARG A 85 3.65 -12.79 12.89
C ARG A 85 2.45 -13.67 12.58
N ALA A 86 2.38 -14.88 13.12
CA ALA A 86 1.22 -15.74 12.93
C ALA A 86 -0.06 -15.11 13.49
N SER A 87 0.01 -14.54 14.69
CA SER A 87 -1.13 -13.83 15.30
C SER A 87 -1.56 -12.61 14.48
N GLN A 88 -0.62 -11.80 14.00
CA GLN A 88 -0.91 -10.62 13.19
C GLN A 88 -1.50 -10.99 11.83
N VAL A 89 -1.00 -12.07 11.20
CA VAL A 89 -1.56 -12.58 9.94
C VAL A 89 -3.01 -13.04 10.10
N GLN A 90 -3.36 -13.67 11.23
CA GLN A 90 -4.74 -14.02 11.53
C GLN A 90 -5.64 -12.79 11.72
N ASP A 91 -5.06 -11.71 12.25
CA ASP A 91 -5.73 -10.44 12.54
C ASP A 91 -5.71 -9.42 11.38
N MET A 92 -5.10 -9.78 10.24
CA MET A 92 -4.99 -8.88 9.09
C MET A 92 -6.37 -8.41 8.61
N GLY A 93 -7.36 -9.30 8.56
CA GLY A 93 -8.71 -8.96 8.12
C GLY A 93 -9.30 -7.77 8.89
N THR A 94 -9.26 -7.80 10.23
CA THR A 94 -9.70 -6.70 11.09
C THR A 94 -8.88 -5.42 10.86
N THR A 95 -7.59 -5.56 10.58
CA THR A 95 -6.72 -4.40 10.31
C THR A 95 -7.10 -3.69 9.01
N TYR A 96 -7.46 -4.44 7.96
CA TYR A 96 -7.97 -3.82 6.72
C TYR A 96 -9.41 -3.30 6.86
N GLU A 97 -10.24 -3.94 7.68
CA GLU A 97 -11.60 -3.51 7.98
C GLU A 97 -11.65 -2.19 8.77
N ASP A 98 -10.78 -2.07 9.78
CA ASP A 98 -10.69 -0.90 10.66
C ASP A 98 -10.01 0.30 9.99
N ALA A 99 -9.27 0.08 8.90
CA ALA A 99 -8.60 1.14 8.16
C ALA A 99 -9.63 2.10 7.52
N GLU A 100 -9.32 3.39 7.51
CA GLU A 100 -10.16 4.39 6.83
C GLU A 100 -10.16 4.19 5.32
N GLU A 101 -9.02 3.77 4.79
CA GLU A 101 -8.78 3.53 3.38
C GLU A 101 -7.66 2.52 3.20
N VAL A 102 -7.81 1.66 2.20
CA VAL A 102 -6.76 0.73 1.76
C VAL A 102 -6.14 1.24 0.47
N LEU A 103 -4.86 1.56 0.53
CA LEU A 103 -4.05 1.95 -0.62
C LEU A 103 -3.53 0.67 -1.30
N ILE A 104 -3.97 0.41 -2.52
CA ILE A 104 -3.55 -0.73 -3.33
C ILE A 104 -2.41 -0.29 -4.24
N TRP A 105 -1.19 -0.73 -3.96
CA TRP A 105 -0.02 -0.42 -4.76
C TRP A 105 0.30 -1.55 -5.74
N LEU A 106 0.08 -1.28 -7.03
CA LEU A 106 0.27 -2.23 -8.13
C LEU A 106 1.71 -2.26 -8.68
N GLY A 107 2.60 -1.45 -8.10
CA GLY A 107 3.97 -1.27 -8.56
C GLY A 107 4.09 -0.19 -9.62
N HIS A 108 5.31 0.31 -9.81
CA HIS A 108 5.60 1.32 -10.81
C HIS A 108 5.57 0.71 -12.21
N HIS A 109 4.55 1.04 -12.99
CA HIS A 109 4.49 0.70 -14.41
C HIS A 109 4.97 1.92 -15.17
N GLY A 110 6.22 1.95 -15.63
CA GLY A 110 6.87 3.17 -16.16
C GLY A 110 6.22 3.85 -17.39
N TRP A 111 5.09 3.34 -17.86
CA TRP A 111 4.24 3.92 -18.91
C TRP A 111 2.83 4.31 -18.42
N ILE A 112 2.40 3.81 -17.26
CA ILE A 112 1.21 4.27 -16.55
C ILE A 112 1.70 5.36 -15.59
N GLY A 113 1.51 6.62 -15.94
CA GLY A 113 1.88 7.72 -15.05
C GLY A 113 1.09 7.69 -13.74
N ASP A 114 1.45 8.55 -12.78
CA ASP A 114 0.77 8.76 -11.48
C ASP A 114 -0.72 9.21 -11.60
N VAL A 115 -1.33 9.10 -12.78
CA VAL A 115 -2.63 9.66 -13.18
C VAL A 115 -3.81 8.77 -12.74
N ALA A 116 -3.62 7.47 -12.55
CA ALA A 116 -4.73 6.54 -12.30
C ALA A 116 -5.13 6.43 -10.81
N ILE A 117 -5.09 7.56 -10.09
CA ILE A 117 -5.12 7.61 -8.63
C ILE A 117 -6.45 8.17 -8.16
N GLU A 118 -7.08 7.46 -7.23
CA GLU A 118 -8.42 7.65 -6.67
C GLU A 118 -9.57 7.17 -7.56
N LYS A 119 -9.91 5.89 -7.42
CA LYS A 119 -11.25 5.39 -7.75
C LYS A 119 -11.77 4.51 -6.63
N MET A 120 -12.99 4.78 -6.17
CA MET A 120 -13.63 4.01 -5.10
C MET A 120 -13.91 2.56 -5.54
N ARG A 121 -14.12 1.68 -4.56
CA ARG A 121 -14.41 0.25 -4.75
C ARG A 121 -15.48 -0.07 -5.79
N ASN A 122 -16.47 0.81 -5.99
CA ASN A 122 -17.55 0.61 -6.94
C ASN A 122 -17.21 1.10 -8.36
N GLU A 123 -16.25 2.01 -8.49
CA GLU A 123 -15.87 2.68 -9.75
C GLU A 123 -14.84 1.85 -10.54
N ILE A 124 -13.99 1.09 -9.84
CA ILE A 124 -13.01 0.19 -10.48
C ILE A 124 -13.71 -0.84 -11.39
N PHE A 125 -14.92 -1.28 -11.02
CA PHE A 125 -15.72 -2.22 -11.81
C PHE A 125 -16.74 -1.54 -12.75
N SER A 126 -16.77 -0.19 -12.78
CA SER A 126 -17.65 0.61 -13.63
C SER A 126 -16.93 0.94 -14.94
N THR A 127 -17.31 0.29 -16.04
CA THR A 127 -16.69 0.48 -17.36
C THR A 127 -16.86 1.88 -17.96
N HIS A 128 -17.84 2.66 -17.50
CA HIS A 128 -18.19 3.94 -18.12
C HIS A 128 -17.19 5.07 -17.78
N GLU A 129 -16.56 5.02 -16.60
CA GLU A 129 -15.62 6.06 -16.15
C GLU A 129 -14.17 5.81 -16.60
N TRP A 130 -13.87 4.64 -17.15
CA TRP A 130 -12.55 4.34 -17.71
C TRP A 130 -12.39 4.93 -19.10
N ASN A 131 -13.46 5.05 -19.90
CA ASN A 131 -13.39 5.56 -21.27
C ASN A 131 -12.88 7.00 -21.37
N GLU A 132 -13.09 7.84 -20.34
CA GLU A 132 -12.58 9.22 -20.33
C GLU A 132 -11.10 9.33 -19.95
N VAL A 133 -10.61 8.41 -19.11
CA VAL A 133 -9.25 8.45 -18.52
C VAL A 133 -8.28 7.52 -19.26
N ASP A 134 -8.81 6.48 -19.88
CA ASP A 134 -8.10 5.43 -20.60
C ASP A 134 -8.88 5.08 -21.89
N PRO A 135 -8.91 5.98 -22.89
CA PRO A 135 -9.70 5.79 -24.10
C PRO A 135 -9.29 4.56 -24.91
N ASP A 136 -8.01 4.19 -24.81
CA ASP A 136 -7.41 3.06 -25.50
C ASP A 136 -7.54 1.74 -24.71
N GLY A 137 -7.90 1.80 -23.43
CA GLY A 137 -8.11 0.63 -22.56
C GLY A 137 -6.84 -0.02 -22.03
N ASP A 138 -5.66 0.54 -22.32
CA ASP A 138 -4.36 -0.03 -21.98
C ASP A 138 -4.11 0.01 -20.46
N VAL A 139 -4.50 1.09 -19.79
CA VAL A 139 -4.32 1.24 -18.33
C VAL A 139 -5.22 0.27 -17.58
N HIS A 140 -6.50 0.20 -17.96
CA HIS A 140 -7.47 -0.74 -17.40
C HIS A 140 -7.00 -2.19 -17.62
N HIS A 141 -6.53 -2.52 -18.82
CA HIS A 141 -6.01 -3.85 -19.11
C HIS A 141 -4.78 -4.20 -18.25
N ALA A 142 -3.83 -3.27 -18.08
CA ALA A 142 -2.64 -3.50 -17.26
C ALA A 142 -2.95 -3.60 -15.75
N ILE A 143 -3.90 -2.80 -15.25
CA ILE A 143 -4.42 -2.96 -13.89
C ILE A 143 -5.00 -4.36 -13.76
N MET A 144 -5.96 -4.76 -14.59
CA MET A 144 -6.66 -6.05 -14.45
C MET A 144 -5.74 -7.27 -14.66
N SER A 145 -4.68 -7.12 -15.45
CA SER A 145 -3.70 -8.18 -15.70
C SER A 145 -2.60 -8.26 -14.64
N ASN A 146 -2.62 -7.39 -13.61
CA ASN A 146 -1.56 -7.34 -12.62
C ASN A 146 -1.51 -8.64 -11.77
N PRO A 147 -0.33 -9.26 -11.57
CA PRO A 147 -0.19 -10.46 -10.74
C PRO A 147 -0.67 -10.30 -9.30
N TYR A 148 -0.77 -9.05 -8.81
CA TYR A 148 -1.39 -8.70 -7.53
C TYR A 148 -2.68 -9.50 -7.36
N TRP A 149 -3.66 -9.39 -8.28
CA TRP A 149 -4.99 -10.01 -8.17
C TRP A 149 -5.02 -11.53 -7.99
N THR A 150 -3.93 -12.23 -8.27
CA THR A 150 -3.84 -13.70 -8.13
C THR A 150 -3.59 -14.15 -6.69
N ARG A 151 -3.35 -13.25 -5.74
CA ARG A 151 -3.02 -13.61 -4.35
C ARG A 151 -4.28 -13.89 -3.55
N MET A 152 -4.31 -15.06 -2.90
CA MET A 152 -5.45 -15.52 -2.09
C MET A 152 -5.90 -14.53 -1.01
N TRP A 153 -4.99 -13.71 -0.46
CA TRP A 153 -5.29 -12.81 0.65
C TRP A 153 -5.97 -11.50 0.23
N ILE A 154 -5.87 -11.10 -1.04
CA ILE A 154 -6.39 -9.81 -1.52
C ILE A 154 -7.91 -9.73 -1.44
N ALA A 155 -8.60 -10.85 -1.61
CA ALA A 155 -10.05 -10.88 -1.47
C ALA A 155 -10.48 -10.38 -0.09
N GLN A 156 -9.73 -10.72 0.98
CA GLN A 156 -10.02 -10.23 2.33
C GLN A 156 -9.71 -8.74 2.45
N GLU A 157 -8.54 -8.32 1.96
CA GLU A 157 -8.07 -6.92 2.05
C GLU A 157 -9.01 -5.95 1.33
N ILE A 158 -9.52 -6.32 0.15
CA ILE A 158 -10.42 -5.48 -0.65
C ILE A 158 -11.87 -5.60 -0.20
N HIS A 159 -12.31 -6.81 0.17
CA HIS A 159 -13.70 -7.01 0.55
C HIS A 159 -14.05 -6.35 1.88
N LEU A 160 -13.09 -6.30 2.80
CA LEU A 160 -13.27 -5.71 4.13
C LEU A 160 -13.02 -4.19 4.14
N ALA A 161 -12.28 -3.67 3.16
CA ALA A 161 -11.99 -2.26 3.06
C ALA A 161 -13.26 -1.40 2.93
N ARG A 162 -13.34 -0.37 3.78
CA ARG A 162 -14.39 0.66 3.72
C ARG A 162 -14.26 1.53 2.47
N ARG A 163 -13.02 1.87 2.12
CA ARG A 163 -12.62 2.58 0.89
C ARG A 163 -11.34 1.96 0.36
N ILE A 164 -11.19 1.95 -0.95
CA ILE A 164 -9.94 1.54 -1.62
C ILE A 164 -9.51 2.63 -2.58
N CYS A 165 -8.20 2.79 -2.71
CA CYS A 165 -7.58 3.65 -3.71
C CYS A 165 -6.49 2.82 -4.42
N ILE A 166 -6.59 2.68 -5.74
CA ILE A 166 -5.56 2.01 -6.55
C ILE A 166 -4.49 3.01 -6.95
N LEU A 167 -3.23 2.60 -6.82
CA LEU A 167 -2.03 3.39 -7.06
C LEU A 167 -1.07 2.59 -7.96
N CYS A 168 -0.45 3.26 -8.92
CA CYS A 168 0.54 2.73 -9.86
C CYS A 168 1.60 3.77 -10.22
#